data_AF-V6LNJ6-F1
#
_entry.id   AF-V6LNJ6-F1
#
_cell.length_a   1.000
_cell.length_b   1.000
_cell.length_c   1.000
_cell.angle_alpha   90.00
_cell.angle_beta   90.00
_cell.angle_gamma   90.00
#
_symmetry.space_group_name_H-M   'P 1'
#
loop_
_entity.id
_entity.type
_entity.pdbx_description
1 polymer ?
#
loop_
_entity_poly.entity_id
_entity_poly.type
_entity_poly.pdbx_seq_one_letter_code
_entity_poly.pdbx_strand_id
1 'polypeptide(L)'
;MSQPHIVPTHQLKKLIPHSQKVAQIISSSDLDRIRQNSQSIKQSEVDQNTRTFARIDNKEVEIQSRNQRLIQAETIRTQKMPKSSAEKLQEMRKQSLTNNLTRVTVERDDVAKLLNTLSIEAKVNAVRDRQAAISVRSKIEEQLEKEKDKQINSETIKQLKDEESRRLAARQRQLEELKAAAKAETDRKERQKLLDEEEKLREGEEFKKFISGQTELQKQIAIEQQAERERRNQEIVQINNEQLRLKDVRKNFEKDEDDRILEHIKHQDYLDQDRERKRQEEEKRKNAEWAKSLQVHSQNSNAMESIENARERSALEKAEKEFLRKERELREKVMRQRQELLEAKSMSEREKELRRQKIEKEMARELQAAKQTKREWELMLLEERETACTKALQLKDMYEEQIKQRADRLEKENPKDNELEEIKVKEARMKEMLEALRQEKISELKKAGVDDKYYQNLIKFDIDKHLKK
;
A
#
# COMPACT_ATOMS: atom_id res chain seq x y z
N MET A 1 14.98 46.50 -52.72
CA MET A 1 14.57 47.68 -53.50
C MET A 1 15.70 48.70 -53.47
N SER A 2 16.30 48.98 -54.63
CA SER A 2 17.25 50.05 -54.90
C SER A 2 17.22 50.23 -56.42
N GLN A 3 16.84 51.42 -56.91
CA GLN A 3 16.65 51.70 -58.33
C GLN A 3 18.01 51.91 -59.03
N PRO A 4 18.19 51.44 -60.28
CA PRO A 4 19.37 51.76 -61.07
C PRO A 4 19.28 53.17 -61.69
N HIS A 5 20.37 53.93 -61.55
CA HIS A 5 20.55 55.28 -62.08
C HIS A 5 20.86 55.20 -63.60
N ILE A 6 19.98 55.77 -64.43
CA ILE A 6 20.12 55.78 -65.90
C ILE A 6 20.95 57.01 -66.30
N VAL A 7 22.09 56.80 -66.95
CA VAL A 7 22.91 57.89 -67.55
C VAL A 7 22.37 58.20 -68.96
N PRO A 8 21.96 59.45 -69.26
CA PRO A 8 21.44 59.81 -70.60
C PRO A 8 22.54 59.82 -71.67
N THR A 9 22.26 59.16 -72.80
CA THR A 9 23.16 58.91 -73.95
C THR A 9 23.48 60.13 -74.83
N HIS A 10 23.12 61.34 -74.39
CA HIS A 10 23.23 62.56 -75.21
C HIS A 10 24.58 63.28 -75.11
N GLN A 11 25.48 62.86 -74.20
CA GLN A 11 26.76 63.55 -73.95
C GLN A 11 27.98 62.95 -74.70
N LEU A 12 27.79 61.89 -75.51
CA LEU A 12 28.90 61.19 -76.20
C LEU A 12 29.04 61.49 -77.71
N LYS A 13 28.38 62.53 -78.26
CA LYS A 13 28.42 62.87 -79.70
C LYS A 13 29.10 64.21 -80.04
N LYS A 14 30.22 64.56 -79.42
CA LYS A 14 30.96 65.81 -79.72
C LYS A 14 32.43 65.67 -80.12
N LEU A 15 32.90 64.50 -80.53
CA LEU A 15 34.31 64.31 -80.95
C LEU A 15 34.46 63.40 -82.18
N ILE A 16 33.86 63.78 -83.31
CA ILE A 16 34.23 63.22 -84.62
C ILE A 16 34.23 64.37 -85.65
N PRO A 17 35.39 64.79 -86.19
CA PRO A 17 35.43 65.80 -87.24
C PRO A 17 34.90 65.24 -88.57
N HIS A 18 33.99 65.99 -89.20
CA HIS A 18 33.44 65.73 -90.54
C HIS A 18 34.54 65.82 -91.62
N SER A 19 34.93 64.70 -92.23
CA SER A 19 35.72 64.71 -93.47
C SER A 19 34.79 64.68 -94.68
N GLN A 20 34.25 65.82 -95.08
CA GLN A 20 33.66 65.97 -96.42
C GLN A 20 34.79 66.09 -97.44
N LYS A 21 35.18 64.99 -98.07
CA LYS A 21 36.01 65.01 -99.29
C LYS A 21 35.08 64.92 -100.50
N VAL A 22 34.73 66.07 -101.05
CA VAL A 22 34.13 66.17 -102.38
C VAL A 22 35.24 65.85 -103.39
N ALA A 23 35.05 64.82 -104.22
CA ALA A 23 36.02 64.46 -105.26
C ALA A 23 35.97 65.49 -106.39
N GLN A 24 36.95 66.38 -106.45
CA GLN A 24 37.14 67.31 -107.56
C GLN A 24 37.79 66.55 -108.72
N ILE A 25 37.09 66.40 -109.85
CA ILE A 25 37.62 65.75 -111.05
C ILE A 25 38.51 66.76 -111.76
N ILE A 26 39.83 66.54 -111.71
CA ILE A 26 40.85 67.37 -112.35
C ILE A 26 41.06 66.86 -113.79
N SER A 27 40.94 67.77 -114.76
CA SER A 27 41.25 67.51 -116.19
C SER A 27 42.72 67.10 -116.36
N SER A 28 43.03 66.22 -117.32
CA SER A 28 44.40 65.78 -117.58
C SER A 28 45.37 66.94 -117.84
N SER A 29 44.91 68.04 -118.46
CA SER A 29 45.76 69.23 -118.66
C SER A 29 46.03 70.02 -117.37
N ASP A 30 45.13 69.98 -116.39
CA ASP A 30 45.32 70.64 -115.09
C ASP A 30 46.26 69.82 -114.19
N LEU A 31 46.22 68.49 -114.33
CA LEU A 31 47.16 67.58 -113.69
C LEU A 31 48.61 67.83 -114.14
N ASP A 32 48.82 68.10 -115.43
CA ASP A 32 50.15 68.41 -115.97
C ASP A 32 50.64 69.82 -115.54
N ARG A 33 49.75 70.82 -115.42
CA ARG A 33 50.12 72.13 -114.86
C ARG A 33 50.51 72.07 -113.38
N ILE A 34 49.80 71.28 -112.57
CA ILE A 34 50.11 71.14 -111.14
C ILE A 34 51.45 70.42 -110.94
N ARG A 35 51.76 69.43 -111.78
CA ARG A 35 53.05 68.73 -111.76
C ARG A 35 54.21 69.61 -112.21
N GLN A 36 54.02 70.51 -113.18
CA GLN A 36 55.11 71.37 -113.66
C GLN A 36 55.35 72.62 -112.79
N ASN A 37 54.36 73.06 -111.98
CA ASN A 37 54.49 74.23 -111.09
C ASN A 37 54.87 73.91 -109.63
N SER A 38 55.10 72.65 -109.27
CA SER A 38 55.51 72.23 -107.92
C SER A 38 57.01 71.90 -107.82
N GLN A 39 57.86 72.90 -108.07
CA GLN A 39 59.26 72.93 -107.62
C GLN A 39 59.52 74.38 -107.13
N SER A 40 59.76 74.67 -105.86
CA SER A 40 60.87 74.20 -105.03
C SER A 40 60.61 74.61 -103.56
N ILE A 41 60.50 73.63 -102.65
CA ILE A 41 60.60 73.90 -101.20
C ILE A 41 62.09 74.00 -100.88
N LYS A 42 62.51 75.12 -100.28
CA LYS A 42 63.91 75.36 -99.93
C LYS A 42 64.33 74.42 -98.79
N GLN A 43 65.52 73.82 -98.91
CA GLN A 43 66.09 72.85 -97.96
C GLN A 43 66.02 73.32 -96.48
N SER A 44 66.08 74.64 -96.23
CA SER A 44 66.01 75.22 -94.88
C SER A 44 64.68 75.01 -94.16
N GLU A 45 63.56 74.84 -94.88
CA GLU A 45 62.25 74.58 -94.28
C GLU A 45 62.05 73.10 -93.93
N VAL A 46 62.70 72.20 -94.68
CA VAL A 46 62.73 70.75 -94.39
C VAL A 46 63.52 70.48 -93.11
N ASP A 47 64.64 71.19 -92.92
CA ASP A 47 65.47 71.05 -91.71
C ASP A 47 64.82 71.65 -90.45
N GLN A 48 63.99 72.70 -90.59
CA GLN A 48 63.22 73.23 -89.46
C GLN A 48 62.05 72.32 -89.09
N ASN A 49 61.34 71.76 -90.08
CA ASN A 49 60.24 70.84 -89.83
C ASN A 49 60.74 69.52 -89.22
N THR A 50 61.84 68.95 -89.70
CA THR A 50 62.41 67.73 -89.09
C THR A 50 62.83 67.95 -87.64
N ARG A 51 63.36 69.13 -87.29
CA ARG A 51 63.69 69.48 -85.90
C ARG A 51 62.46 69.71 -85.01
N THR A 52 61.35 70.21 -85.54
CA THR A 52 60.10 70.35 -84.78
C THR A 52 59.41 69.00 -84.59
N PHE A 53 59.39 68.13 -85.61
CA PHE A 53 58.89 66.75 -85.50
C PHE A 53 59.73 65.93 -84.50
N ALA A 54 61.07 66.00 -84.55
CA ALA A 54 61.91 65.32 -83.57
C ALA A 54 61.71 65.81 -82.13
N ARG A 55 61.34 67.09 -81.92
CA ARG A 55 60.99 67.63 -80.60
C ARG A 55 59.60 67.18 -80.13
N ILE A 56 58.67 66.96 -81.05
CA ILE A 56 57.33 66.42 -80.76
C ILE A 56 57.46 64.93 -80.42
N ASP A 57 58.21 64.16 -81.19
CA ASP A 57 58.45 62.73 -80.95
C ASP A 57 59.14 62.49 -79.60
N ASN A 58 60.15 63.28 -79.26
CA ASN A 58 60.80 63.17 -77.94
C ASN A 58 59.83 63.50 -76.78
N LYS A 59 58.92 64.46 -76.97
CA LYS A 59 57.88 64.77 -75.98
C LYS A 59 56.83 63.65 -75.90
N GLU A 60 56.46 63.03 -77.01
CA GLU A 60 55.54 61.89 -77.01
C GLU A 60 56.15 60.66 -76.32
N VAL A 61 57.42 60.36 -76.55
CA VAL A 61 58.13 59.27 -75.84
C VAL A 61 58.19 59.54 -74.34
N GLU A 62 58.43 60.79 -73.93
CA GLU A 62 58.44 61.17 -72.51
C GLU A 62 57.04 61.04 -71.89
N ILE A 63 55.99 61.47 -72.58
CA ILE A 63 54.58 61.32 -72.16
C ILE A 63 54.18 59.84 -72.08
N GLN A 64 54.56 59.01 -73.05
CA GLN A 64 54.29 57.57 -73.04
C GLN A 64 55.00 56.88 -71.87
N SER A 65 56.27 57.22 -71.61
CA SER A 65 57.01 56.67 -70.46
C SER A 65 56.39 57.07 -69.12
N ARG A 66 55.90 58.32 -69.01
CA ARG A 66 55.19 58.82 -67.83
C ARG A 66 53.85 58.11 -67.65
N ASN A 67 53.09 57.90 -68.72
CA ASN A 67 51.82 57.15 -68.66
C ASN A 67 52.04 55.68 -68.30
N GLN A 68 53.08 55.03 -68.82
CA GLN A 68 53.42 53.67 -68.41
C GLN A 68 53.79 53.58 -66.93
N ARG A 69 54.57 54.54 -66.41
CA ARG A 69 54.88 54.61 -64.97
C ARG A 69 53.64 54.87 -64.11
N LEU A 70 52.71 55.70 -64.59
CA LEU A 70 51.43 55.93 -63.89
C LEU A 70 50.57 54.67 -63.88
N ILE A 71 50.45 53.96 -65.00
CA ILE A 71 49.73 52.69 -65.08
C ILE A 71 50.37 51.65 -64.14
N GLN A 72 51.70 51.53 -64.12
CA GLN A 72 52.41 50.63 -63.20
C GLN A 72 52.24 51.04 -61.73
N ALA A 73 52.26 52.34 -61.42
CA ALA A 73 52.00 52.81 -60.08
C ALA A 73 50.55 52.54 -59.64
N GLU A 74 49.59 52.66 -60.55
CA GLU A 74 48.17 52.40 -60.30
C GLU A 74 47.88 50.90 -60.16
N THR A 75 48.54 50.03 -60.92
CA THR A 75 48.44 48.56 -60.74
C THR A 75 49.07 48.12 -59.41
N ILE A 76 50.22 48.68 -59.02
CA ILE A 76 50.84 48.40 -57.72
C ILE A 76 49.94 48.92 -56.58
N ARG A 77 49.34 50.10 -56.74
CA ARG A 77 48.44 50.69 -55.74
C ARG A 77 47.18 49.85 -55.58
N THR A 78 46.57 49.39 -56.67
CA THR A 78 45.35 48.55 -56.63
C THR A 78 45.64 47.16 -56.06
N GLN A 79 46.80 46.56 -56.36
CA GLN A 79 47.22 45.28 -55.75
C GLN A 79 47.53 45.38 -54.25
N LYS A 80 48.03 46.53 -53.78
CA LYS A 80 48.35 46.77 -52.37
C LYS A 80 47.19 47.38 -51.57
N MET A 81 46.02 47.61 -52.18
CA MET A 81 44.86 48.09 -51.45
C MET A 81 44.39 47.02 -50.44
N PRO A 82 44.20 47.39 -49.16
CA PRO A 82 43.71 46.44 -48.17
C PRO A 82 42.31 45.98 -48.56
N LYS A 83 42.08 44.66 -48.56
CA LYS A 83 40.78 44.07 -48.83
C LYS A 83 39.71 44.64 -47.91
N SER A 84 38.52 44.88 -48.46
CA SER A 84 37.36 45.36 -47.72
C SER A 84 36.94 44.35 -46.64
N SER A 85 36.27 44.81 -45.57
CA SER A 85 35.78 43.92 -44.50
C SER A 85 34.85 42.82 -45.03
N ALA A 86 34.04 43.14 -46.04
CA ALA A 86 33.18 42.18 -46.73
C ALA A 86 33.97 41.12 -47.50
N GLU A 87 35.06 41.52 -48.16
CA GLU A 87 35.95 40.61 -48.90
C GLU A 87 36.72 39.70 -47.94
N LYS A 88 37.21 40.24 -46.81
CA LYS A 88 37.85 39.43 -45.75
C LYS A 88 36.88 38.39 -45.19
N LEU A 89 35.62 38.77 -44.95
CA LEU A 89 34.60 37.83 -44.46
C LEU A 89 34.27 36.75 -45.50
N GLN A 90 34.16 37.13 -46.77
CA GLN A 90 33.97 36.16 -47.86
C GLN A 90 35.17 35.22 -48.00
N GLU A 91 36.39 35.72 -47.85
CA GLU A 91 37.60 34.91 -47.89
C GLU A 91 37.69 33.95 -46.71
N MET A 92 37.37 34.39 -45.49
CA MET A 92 37.28 33.48 -44.33
C MET A 92 36.19 32.42 -44.51
N ARG A 93 35.01 32.80 -45.05
CA ARG A 93 33.95 31.83 -45.36
C ARG A 93 34.39 30.83 -46.42
N LYS A 94 35.05 31.31 -47.48
CA LYS A 94 35.59 30.46 -48.55
C LYS A 94 36.63 29.50 -47.98
N GLN A 95 37.56 29.98 -47.16
CA GLN A 95 38.57 29.16 -46.48
C GLN A 95 37.92 28.13 -45.53
N SER A 96 36.91 28.53 -44.76
CA SER A 96 36.16 27.60 -43.91
C SER A 96 35.46 26.53 -44.73
N LEU A 97 34.85 26.90 -45.86
CA LEU A 97 34.18 25.96 -46.75
C LEU A 97 35.17 24.99 -47.40
N THR A 98 36.34 25.47 -47.82
CA THR A 98 37.41 24.60 -48.36
C THR A 98 37.99 23.69 -47.29
N ASN A 99 38.12 24.16 -46.06
CA ASN A 99 38.58 23.34 -44.93
C ASN A 99 37.55 22.27 -44.56
N ASN A 100 36.26 22.61 -44.59
CA ASN A 100 35.18 21.64 -44.37
C ASN A 100 35.11 20.61 -45.49
N LEU A 101 35.27 21.05 -46.75
CA LEU A 101 35.27 20.15 -47.90
C LEU A 101 36.45 19.16 -47.80
N THR A 102 37.65 19.66 -47.50
CA THR A 102 38.85 18.82 -47.34
C THR A 102 38.72 17.86 -46.15
N ARG A 103 38.11 18.29 -45.05
CA ARG A 103 37.78 17.40 -43.93
C ARG A 103 36.80 16.30 -44.34
N VAL A 104 35.71 16.65 -45.02
CA VAL A 104 34.71 15.67 -45.48
C VAL A 104 35.32 14.68 -46.48
N THR A 105 36.25 15.12 -47.33
CA THR A 105 36.94 14.19 -48.24
C THR A 105 37.80 13.20 -47.47
N VAL A 106 38.56 13.64 -46.46
CA VAL A 106 39.36 12.74 -45.61
C VAL A 106 38.47 11.79 -44.81
N GLU A 107 37.37 12.29 -44.23
CA GLU A 107 36.43 11.46 -43.46
C GLU A 107 35.68 10.41 -44.32
N ARG A 108 35.63 10.60 -45.65
CA ARG A 108 35.06 9.61 -46.58
C ARG A 108 35.98 8.44 -46.87
N ASP A 109 37.28 8.57 -46.62
CA ASP A 109 38.23 7.49 -46.83
C ASP A 109 37.99 6.32 -45.87
N ASP A 110 38.25 5.10 -46.32
CA ASP A 110 37.95 3.90 -45.55
C ASP A 110 38.82 3.79 -44.29
N VAL A 111 40.05 4.30 -44.34
CA VAL A 111 40.93 4.40 -43.16
C VAL A 111 40.36 5.37 -42.12
N ALA A 112 39.78 6.49 -42.54
CA ALA A 112 39.11 7.43 -41.62
C ALA A 112 37.84 6.82 -41.01
N LYS A 113 37.07 6.04 -41.79
CA LYS A 113 35.93 5.28 -41.26
C LYS A 113 36.36 4.30 -40.17
N LEU A 114 37.46 3.59 -40.36
CA LEU A 114 38.01 2.68 -39.35
C LEU A 114 38.41 3.44 -38.06
N LEU A 115 39.08 4.59 -38.19
CA LEU A 115 39.38 5.46 -37.04
C LEU A 115 38.11 5.93 -36.33
N ASN A 116 37.06 6.28 -37.07
CA ASN A 116 35.77 6.66 -36.52
C ASN A 116 35.08 5.49 -35.80
N THR A 117 35.13 4.27 -36.35
CA THR A 117 34.60 3.06 -35.70
C THR A 117 35.30 2.80 -34.38
N LEU A 118 36.64 2.86 -34.34
CA LEU A 118 37.43 2.70 -33.12
C LEU A 118 37.12 3.79 -32.08
N SER A 119 36.89 5.03 -32.51
CA SER A 119 36.47 6.12 -31.62
C SER A 119 35.09 5.87 -31.03
N ILE A 120 34.12 5.39 -31.82
CA ILE A 120 32.78 5.04 -31.35
C ILE A 120 32.83 3.86 -30.37
N GLU A 121 33.59 2.81 -30.70
CA GLU A 121 33.77 1.64 -29.86
C GLU A 121 34.32 2.03 -28.47
N ALA A 122 35.32 2.91 -28.43
CA ALA A 122 35.86 3.43 -27.18
C ALA A 122 34.81 4.15 -26.33
N LYS A 123 33.95 4.98 -26.96
CA LYS A 123 32.84 5.67 -26.27
C LYS A 123 31.82 4.68 -25.72
N VAL A 124 31.43 3.68 -26.52
CA VAL A 124 30.45 2.66 -26.13
C VAL A 124 30.94 1.85 -24.93
N ASN A 125 32.20 1.41 -24.95
CA ASN A 125 32.78 0.64 -23.85
C ASN A 125 32.84 1.46 -22.55
N ALA A 126 33.19 2.75 -22.62
CA ALA A 126 33.16 3.62 -21.45
C ALA A 126 31.73 3.83 -20.89
N VAL A 127 30.72 3.97 -21.76
CA VAL A 127 29.32 4.08 -21.32
C VAL A 127 28.85 2.78 -20.67
N ARG A 128 29.18 1.62 -21.25
CA ARG A 128 28.82 0.31 -20.71
C ARG A 128 29.36 0.11 -19.29
N ASP A 129 30.63 0.46 -19.04
CA ASP A 129 31.22 0.31 -17.71
C ASP A 129 30.61 1.27 -16.69
N ARG A 130 30.26 2.51 -17.10
CA ARG A 130 29.48 3.42 -16.25
C ARG A 130 28.09 2.85 -15.93
N GLN A 131 27.39 2.27 -16.90
CA GLN A 131 26.10 1.62 -16.68
C GLN A 131 26.20 0.41 -15.73
N ALA A 132 27.24 -0.40 -15.87
CA ALA A 132 27.52 -1.52 -14.97
C ALA A 132 27.74 -1.03 -13.53
N ALA A 133 28.53 0.04 -13.35
CA ALA A 133 28.75 0.64 -12.03
C ALA A 133 27.45 1.19 -11.40
N ILE A 134 26.59 1.83 -12.20
CA ILE A 134 25.28 2.32 -11.74
C ILE A 134 24.38 1.14 -11.34
N SER A 135 24.34 0.06 -12.14
CA SER A 135 23.53 -1.13 -11.82
C SER A 135 23.98 -1.79 -10.52
N VAL A 136 25.29 -1.89 -10.27
CA VAL A 136 25.82 -2.42 -9.00
C VAL A 136 25.40 -1.54 -7.83
N ARG A 137 25.51 -0.21 -7.94
CA ARG A 137 25.05 0.72 -6.89
C ARG A 137 23.56 0.57 -6.59
N SER A 138 22.73 0.52 -7.63
CA SER A 138 21.28 0.32 -7.49
C SER A 138 20.94 -0.98 -6.76
N LYS A 139 21.65 -2.09 -7.04
CA LYS A 139 21.47 -3.36 -6.32
C LYS A 139 21.87 -3.25 -4.85
N ILE A 140 22.92 -2.51 -4.52
CA ILE A 140 23.35 -2.26 -3.13
C ILE A 140 22.29 -1.45 -2.39
N GLU A 141 21.75 -0.40 -3.01
CA GLU A 141 20.68 0.42 -2.44
C GLU A 141 19.41 -0.40 -2.16
N GLU A 142 19.00 -1.26 -3.10
CA GLU A 142 17.86 -2.17 -2.92
C GLU A 142 18.09 -3.17 -1.76
N GLN A 143 19.32 -3.66 -1.59
CA GLN A 143 19.66 -4.53 -0.45
C GLN A 143 19.58 -3.78 0.88
N LEU A 144 20.06 -2.53 0.94
CA LEU A 144 19.97 -1.68 2.13
C LEU A 144 18.51 -1.35 2.49
N GLU A 145 17.65 -1.13 1.51
CA GLU A 145 16.21 -0.91 1.73
C GLU A 145 15.55 -2.17 2.33
N LYS A 146 15.85 -3.36 1.77
CA LYS A 146 15.38 -4.63 2.34
C LYS A 146 15.88 -4.86 3.77
N GLU A 147 17.08 -4.41 4.11
CA GLU A 147 17.59 -4.49 5.49
C GLU A 147 16.84 -3.55 6.44
N LYS A 148 16.48 -2.34 6.00
CA LYS A 148 15.63 -1.42 6.77
C LYS A 148 14.25 -2.01 7.02
N ASP A 149 13.63 -2.61 6.00
CA ASP A 149 12.33 -3.29 6.15
C ASP A 149 12.40 -4.43 7.16
N LYS A 150 13.49 -5.21 7.14
CA LYS A 150 13.73 -6.26 8.15
C LYS A 150 13.87 -5.67 9.55
N GLN A 151 14.54 -4.52 9.71
CA GLN A 151 14.66 -3.84 11.00
C GLN A 151 13.29 -3.40 11.52
N ILE A 152 12.47 -2.73 10.69
CA ILE A 152 11.11 -2.31 11.05
C ILE A 152 10.24 -3.52 11.45
N ASN A 153 10.32 -4.60 10.67
CA ASN A 153 9.60 -5.84 11.00
C ASN A 153 10.10 -6.46 12.32
N SER A 154 11.39 -6.38 12.63
CA SER A 154 11.92 -6.88 13.90
C SER A 154 11.45 -6.03 15.10
N GLU A 155 11.38 -4.71 14.94
CA GLU A 155 10.91 -3.78 15.97
C GLU A 155 9.42 -3.95 16.24
N THR A 156 8.60 -4.06 15.19
CA THR A 156 7.17 -4.34 15.32
C THR A 156 6.91 -5.69 15.99
N ILE A 157 7.64 -6.74 15.63
CA ILE A 157 7.56 -8.04 16.33
C ILE A 157 7.93 -7.89 17.81
N LYS A 158 8.96 -7.11 18.14
CA LYS A 158 9.36 -6.86 19.53
C LYS A 158 8.25 -6.12 20.30
N GLN A 159 7.66 -5.08 19.72
CA GLN A 159 6.53 -4.37 20.31
C GLN A 159 5.32 -5.29 20.56
N LEU A 160 4.98 -6.14 19.59
CA LEU A 160 3.90 -7.12 19.75
C LEU A 160 4.17 -8.12 20.87
N LYS A 161 5.41 -8.62 21.00
CA LYS A 161 5.81 -9.49 22.11
C LYS A 161 5.72 -8.78 23.47
N ASP A 162 6.15 -7.52 23.53
CA ASP A 162 6.07 -6.72 24.75
C ASP A 162 4.60 -6.47 25.13
N GLU A 163 3.73 -6.16 24.17
CA GLU A 163 2.29 -6.03 24.41
C GLU A 163 1.62 -7.33 24.86
N GLU A 164 1.97 -8.46 24.23
CA GLU A 164 1.48 -9.79 24.63
C GLU A 164 1.91 -10.12 26.06
N SER A 165 3.18 -9.86 26.42
CA SER A 165 3.68 -10.06 27.78
C SER A 165 2.91 -9.21 28.81
N ARG A 166 2.61 -7.95 28.48
CA ARG A 166 1.80 -7.05 29.32
C ARG A 166 0.36 -7.57 29.46
N ARG A 167 -0.24 -8.08 28.39
CA ARG A 167 -1.59 -8.69 28.43
C ARG A 167 -1.61 -9.94 29.29
N LEU A 168 -0.60 -10.80 29.18
CA LEU A 168 -0.48 -12.00 30.01
C LEU A 168 -0.31 -11.63 31.49
N ALA A 169 0.54 -10.66 31.80
CA ALA A 169 0.70 -10.16 33.17
C ALA A 169 -0.60 -9.55 33.72
N ALA A 170 -1.35 -8.79 32.91
CA ALA A 170 -2.66 -8.26 33.30
C ALA A 170 -3.69 -9.37 33.57
N ARG A 171 -3.73 -10.41 32.72
CA ARG A 171 -4.59 -11.60 32.95
C ARG A 171 -4.19 -12.35 34.22
N GLN A 172 -2.90 -12.49 34.50
CA GLN A 172 -2.41 -13.10 35.73
C GLN A 172 -2.86 -12.32 36.96
N ARG A 173 -2.73 -10.98 36.94
CA ARG A 173 -3.24 -10.11 38.02
C ARG A 173 -4.75 -10.27 38.22
N GLN A 174 -5.53 -10.29 37.15
CA GLN A 174 -6.98 -10.53 37.24
C GLN A 174 -7.31 -11.90 37.85
N LEU A 175 -6.57 -12.96 37.49
CA LEU A 175 -6.74 -14.28 38.09
C LEU A 175 -6.39 -14.28 39.59
N GLU A 176 -5.33 -13.57 39.98
CA GLU A 176 -4.96 -13.40 41.40
C GLU A 176 -6.02 -12.62 42.17
N GLU A 177 -6.56 -11.54 41.60
CA GLU A 177 -7.67 -10.77 42.17
C GLU A 177 -8.92 -11.64 42.34
N LEU A 178 -9.28 -12.45 41.35
CA LEU A 178 -10.41 -13.38 41.43
C LEU A 178 -10.20 -14.44 42.52
N LYS A 179 -8.98 -14.99 42.63
CA LYS A 179 -8.63 -15.93 43.72
C LYS A 179 -8.73 -15.28 45.09
N ALA A 180 -8.25 -14.04 45.23
CA ALA A 180 -8.34 -13.28 46.46
C ALA A 180 -9.80 -12.98 46.85
N ALA A 181 -10.64 -12.60 45.87
CA ALA A 181 -12.07 -12.37 46.08
C ALA A 181 -12.80 -13.65 46.49
N ALA A 182 -12.52 -14.78 45.84
CA ALA A 182 -13.10 -16.08 46.20
C ALA A 182 -12.74 -16.48 47.63
N LYS A 183 -11.47 -16.29 48.05
CA LYS A 183 -11.04 -16.55 49.42
C LYS A 183 -11.75 -15.63 50.42
N ALA A 184 -11.89 -14.34 50.12
CA ALA A 184 -12.62 -13.42 50.98
C ALA A 184 -14.10 -13.80 51.13
N GLU A 185 -14.72 -14.37 50.08
CA GLU A 185 -16.09 -14.87 50.15
C GLU A 185 -16.21 -16.14 51.02
N THR A 186 -15.26 -17.08 50.91
CA THR A 186 -15.24 -18.27 51.77
C THR A 186 -15.06 -17.90 53.24
N ASP A 187 -14.12 -16.99 53.53
CA ASP A 187 -13.85 -16.52 54.91
C ASP A 187 -15.09 -15.82 55.50
N ARG A 188 -15.83 -15.05 54.69
CA ARG A 188 -17.11 -14.44 55.10
C ARG A 188 -18.18 -15.48 55.41
N LYS A 189 -18.32 -16.51 54.57
CA LYS A 189 -19.30 -17.60 54.78
C LYS A 189 -18.97 -18.41 56.04
N GLU A 190 -17.70 -18.71 56.27
CA GLU A 190 -17.25 -19.40 57.49
C GLU A 190 -17.52 -18.57 58.74
N ARG A 191 -17.19 -17.27 58.69
CA ARG A 191 -17.50 -16.35 59.80
C ARG A 191 -19.00 -16.25 60.08
N GLN A 192 -19.84 -16.19 59.04
CA GLN A 192 -21.29 -16.15 59.21
C GLN A 192 -21.81 -17.43 59.87
N LYS A 193 -21.33 -18.60 59.43
CA LYS A 193 -21.71 -19.88 60.06
C LYS A 193 -21.35 -19.93 61.54
N LEU A 194 -20.17 -19.45 61.92
CA LEU A 194 -19.76 -19.38 63.32
C LEU A 194 -20.67 -18.45 64.14
N LEU A 195 -21.05 -17.29 63.59
CA LEU A 195 -22.01 -16.39 64.25
C LEU A 195 -23.38 -17.05 64.42
N ASP A 196 -23.90 -17.72 63.40
CA ASP A 196 -25.19 -18.43 63.46
C ASP A 196 -25.15 -19.58 64.49
N GLU A 197 -24.01 -20.27 64.64
CA GLU A 197 -23.80 -21.30 65.66
C GLU A 197 -23.73 -20.70 67.07
N GLU A 198 -23.04 -19.57 67.25
CA GLU A 198 -22.99 -18.83 68.52
C GLU A 198 -24.38 -18.32 68.94
N GLU A 199 -25.18 -17.79 68.02
CA GLU A 199 -26.56 -17.35 68.28
C GLU A 199 -27.43 -18.53 68.73
N LYS A 200 -27.38 -19.67 68.03
CA LYS A 200 -28.10 -20.89 68.43
C LYS A 200 -27.70 -21.40 69.81
N LEU A 201 -26.41 -21.32 70.15
CA LEU A 201 -25.94 -21.70 71.49
C LEU A 201 -26.48 -20.76 72.55
N ARG A 202 -26.50 -19.44 72.31
CA ARG A 202 -27.09 -18.46 73.22
C ARG A 202 -28.59 -18.68 73.41
N GLU A 203 -29.35 -18.84 72.33
CA GLU A 203 -30.78 -19.15 72.40
C GLU A 203 -31.02 -20.46 73.18
N GLY A 204 -30.18 -21.48 72.97
CA GLY A 204 -30.23 -22.74 73.71
C GLY A 204 -29.94 -22.58 75.21
N GLU A 205 -29.01 -21.70 75.59
CA GLU A 205 -28.73 -21.38 77.00
C GLU A 205 -29.86 -20.60 77.67
N GLU A 206 -30.44 -19.62 76.96
CA GLU A 206 -31.61 -18.87 77.44
C GLU A 206 -32.82 -19.78 77.62
N PHE A 207 -33.06 -20.70 76.68
CA PHE A 207 -34.13 -21.68 76.78
C PHE A 207 -33.91 -22.66 77.95
N LYS A 208 -32.68 -23.10 78.19
CA LYS A 208 -32.34 -23.91 79.38
C LYS A 208 -32.62 -23.17 80.68
N LYS A 209 -32.23 -21.89 80.77
CA LYS A 209 -32.53 -21.03 81.94
C LYS A 209 -34.04 -20.89 82.14
N PHE A 210 -34.80 -20.67 81.06
CA PHE A 210 -36.25 -20.60 81.10
C PHE A 210 -36.89 -21.90 81.63
N ILE A 211 -36.47 -23.08 81.13
CA ILE A 211 -36.94 -24.37 81.64
C ILE A 211 -36.59 -24.54 83.11
N SER A 212 -35.34 -24.24 83.52
CA SER A 212 -34.94 -24.37 84.92
C SER A 212 -35.80 -23.51 85.85
N GLY A 213 -36.07 -22.24 85.48
CA GLY A 213 -36.97 -21.37 86.23
C GLY A 213 -38.40 -21.88 86.31
N GLN A 214 -38.94 -22.44 85.22
CA GLN A 214 -40.26 -23.09 85.22
C GLN A 214 -40.30 -24.30 86.16
N THR A 215 -39.26 -25.13 86.17
CA THR A 215 -39.21 -26.30 87.06
C THR A 215 -39.11 -25.90 88.55
N GLU A 216 -38.40 -24.81 88.86
CA GLU A 216 -38.33 -24.27 90.23
C GLU A 216 -39.68 -23.71 90.67
N LEU A 217 -40.38 -22.98 89.79
CA LEU A 217 -41.72 -22.47 90.05
C LEU A 217 -42.72 -23.61 90.31
N GLN A 218 -42.67 -24.69 89.51
CA GLN A 218 -43.51 -25.87 89.74
C GLN A 218 -43.23 -26.55 91.07
N LYS A 219 -41.96 -26.63 91.49
CA LYS A 219 -41.60 -27.17 92.82
C LYS A 219 -42.16 -26.30 93.94
N GLN A 220 -42.10 -24.97 93.82
CA GLN A 220 -42.67 -24.05 94.81
C GLN A 220 -44.19 -24.23 94.92
N ILE A 221 -44.89 -24.30 93.79
CA ILE A 221 -46.34 -24.55 93.75
C ILE A 221 -46.68 -25.90 94.42
N ALA A 222 -45.90 -26.95 94.18
CA ALA A 222 -46.12 -28.26 94.80
C ALA A 222 -45.95 -28.22 96.33
N ILE A 223 -44.94 -27.49 96.83
CA ILE A 223 -44.71 -27.30 98.27
C ILE A 223 -45.87 -26.52 98.90
N GLU A 224 -46.33 -25.43 98.27
CA GLU A 224 -47.47 -24.64 98.75
C GLU A 224 -48.76 -25.46 98.79
N GLN A 225 -49.04 -26.26 97.75
CA GLN A 225 -50.20 -27.15 97.72
C GLN A 225 -50.14 -28.22 98.81
N GLN A 226 -48.94 -28.73 99.13
CA GLN A 226 -48.76 -29.69 100.21
C GLN A 226 -49.02 -29.03 101.58
N ALA A 227 -48.47 -27.83 101.81
CA ALA A 227 -48.70 -27.08 103.04
C ALA A 227 -50.18 -26.73 103.23
N GLU A 228 -50.90 -26.36 102.16
CA GLU A 228 -52.35 -26.14 102.22
C GLU A 228 -53.13 -27.43 102.55
N ARG A 229 -52.74 -28.57 101.98
CA ARG A 229 -53.37 -29.87 102.30
C ARG A 229 -53.15 -30.24 103.76
N GLU A 230 -51.96 -30.01 104.30
CA GLU A 230 -51.66 -30.26 105.72
C GLU A 230 -52.51 -29.38 106.64
N ARG A 231 -52.68 -28.08 106.31
CA ARG A 231 -53.59 -27.19 107.04
C ARG A 231 -55.04 -27.68 107.01
N ARG A 232 -55.57 -28.01 105.82
CA ARG A 232 -56.94 -28.56 105.68
C ARG A 232 -57.11 -29.86 106.47
N ASN A 233 -56.10 -30.73 106.48
CA ASN A 233 -56.15 -31.97 107.26
C ASN A 233 -56.16 -31.70 108.77
N GLN A 234 -55.40 -30.72 109.26
CA GLN A 234 -55.45 -30.32 110.66
C GLN A 234 -56.82 -29.74 111.04
N GLU A 235 -57.42 -28.92 110.18
CA GLU A 235 -58.79 -28.41 110.37
C GLU A 235 -59.81 -29.57 110.40
N ILE A 236 -59.70 -30.55 109.50
CA ILE A 236 -60.56 -31.74 109.50
C ILE A 236 -60.40 -32.54 110.80
N VAL A 237 -59.16 -32.72 111.30
CA VAL A 237 -58.91 -33.43 112.56
C VAL A 237 -59.50 -32.65 113.74
N GLN A 238 -59.39 -31.32 113.77
CA GLN A 238 -60.01 -30.49 114.80
C GLN A 238 -61.54 -30.60 114.78
N ILE A 239 -62.15 -30.49 113.59
CA ILE A 239 -63.59 -30.67 113.41
C ILE A 239 -64.02 -32.08 113.86
N ASN A 240 -63.27 -33.12 113.51
CA ASN A 240 -63.58 -34.49 113.92
C ASN A 240 -63.46 -34.68 115.44
N ASN A 241 -62.45 -34.09 116.08
CA ASN A 241 -62.30 -34.13 117.54
C ASN A 241 -63.42 -33.35 118.25
N GLU A 242 -63.86 -32.23 117.68
CA GLU A 242 -64.98 -31.45 118.17
C GLU A 242 -66.31 -32.20 118.01
N GLN A 243 -66.51 -32.86 116.85
CA GLN A 243 -67.63 -33.79 116.62
C GLN A 243 -67.62 -34.96 117.61
N LEU A 244 -66.45 -35.53 117.92
CA LEU A 244 -66.33 -36.59 118.91
C LEU A 244 -66.71 -36.09 120.31
N ARG A 245 -66.25 -34.90 120.71
CA ARG A 245 -66.67 -34.25 121.96
C ARG A 245 -68.17 -33.99 122.02
N LEU A 246 -68.75 -33.47 120.94
CA LEU A 246 -70.20 -33.27 120.85
C LEU A 246 -70.95 -34.59 120.93
N LYS A 247 -70.41 -35.66 120.34
CA LYS A 247 -70.97 -37.00 120.43
C LYS A 247 -70.88 -37.54 121.85
N ASP A 248 -69.79 -37.33 122.59
CA ASP A 248 -69.67 -37.74 123.99
C ASP A 248 -70.61 -36.94 124.91
N VAL A 249 -70.78 -35.64 124.67
CA VAL A 249 -71.78 -34.81 125.36
C VAL A 249 -73.19 -35.34 125.07
N ARG A 250 -73.50 -35.67 123.81
CA ARG A 250 -74.76 -36.33 123.44
C ARG A 250 -74.89 -37.69 124.10
N LYS A 251 -73.83 -38.50 124.17
CA LYS A 251 -73.86 -39.83 124.79
C LYS A 251 -74.12 -39.76 126.29
N ASN A 252 -73.62 -38.73 126.97
CA ASN A 252 -73.91 -38.51 128.38
C ASN A 252 -75.33 -37.99 128.57
N PHE A 253 -75.81 -37.11 127.69
CA PHE A 253 -77.21 -36.70 127.68
C PHE A 253 -78.16 -37.87 127.37
N GLU A 254 -77.80 -38.73 126.41
CA GLU A 254 -78.49 -39.97 126.06
C GLU A 254 -78.42 -40.97 127.22
N LYS A 255 -77.35 -41.03 128.02
CA LYS A 255 -77.33 -41.85 129.24
C LYS A 255 -78.26 -41.31 130.33
N ASP A 256 -78.30 -39.99 130.51
CA ASP A 256 -79.20 -39.35 131.47
C ASP A 256 -80.68 -39.48 131.01
N GLU A 257 -80.93 -39.45 129.70
CA GLU A 257 -82.23 -39.78 129.12
C GLU A 257 -82.50 -41.28 129.13
N ASP A 258 -81.52 -42.15 128.90
CA ASP A 258 -81.65 -43.61 128.94
C ASP A 258 -81.90 -44.10 130.35
N ASP A 259 -81.39 -43.45 131.40
CA ASP A 259 -81.78 -43.76 132.78
C ASP A 259 -83.26 -43.39 133.03
N ARG A 260 -83.75 -42.27 132.47
CA ARG A 260 -85.18 -41.88 132.51
C ARG A 260 -86.05 -42.77 131.61
N ILE A 261 -85.51 -43.21 130.49
CA ILE A 261 -86.16 -44.07 129.52
C ILE A 261 -86.09 -45.52 129.99
N LEU A 262 -85.10 -45.99 130.77
CA LEU A 262 -85.08 -47.32 131.40
C LEU A 262 -86.13 -47.43 132.51
N GLU A 263 -86.44 -46.33 133.21
CA GLU A 263 -87.63 -46.24 134.06
C GLU A 263 -88.93 -46.35 133.23
N HIS A 264 -88.94 -45.83 131.99
CA HIS A 264 -90.08 -45.87 131.06
C HIS A 264 -90.16 -47.14 130.19
N ILE A 265 -89.04 -47.82 129.89
CA ILE A 265 -88.90 -49.00 129.03
C ILE A 265 -89.17 -50.27 129.84
N LYS A 266 -88.89 -50.28 131.15
CA LYS A 266 -89.53 -51.25 132.06
C LYS A 266 -91.07 -51.23 131.95
N HIS A 267 -91.66 -50.12 131.48
CA HIS A 267 -93.09 -49.99 131.23
C HIS A 267 -93.51 -50.34 129.78
N GLN A 268 -92.59 -50.32 128.81
CA GLN A 268 -92.91 -50.36 127.37
C GLN A 268 -92.28 -51.53 126.57
N ASP A 269 -91.29 -52.25 127.11
CA ASP A 269 -90.71 -53.49 126.55
C ASP A 269 -91.67 -54.69 126.52
N TYR A 270 -92.94 -54.50 126.90
CA TYR A 270 -94.01 -55.45 126.63
C TYR A 270 -94.56 -55.33 125.19
N LEU A 271 -94.28 -54.25 124.45
CA LEU A 271 -95.11 -53.89 123.28
C LEU A 271 -94.49 -53.94 121.88
N ASP A 272 -93.18 -53.84 121.66
CA ASP A 272 -92.67 -53.57 120.29
C ASP A 272 -91.54 -54.49 119.78
N GLN A 273 -91.70 -55.79 119.97
CA GLN A 273 -90.78 -56.82 119.45
C GLN A 273 -91.12 -57.31 118.02
N ASP A 274 -91.66 -56.47 117.12
CA ASP A 274 -92.20 -56.97 115.83
C ASP A 274 -91.91 -56.18 114.53
N ARG A 275 -91.09 -55.12 114.48
CA ARG A 275 -91.00 -54.31 113.22
C ARG A 275 -89.63 -53.93 112.67
N GLU A 276 -88.56 -54.63 113.05
CA GLU A 276 -87.21 -54.42 112.49
C GLU A 276 -86.78 -55.53 111.51
N ARG A 277 -87.58 -55.76 110.48
CA ARG A 277 -87.17 -56.52 109.27
C ARG A 277 -87.91 -55.95 108.07
N LYS A 278 -87.24 -55.10 107.27
CA LYS A 278 -87.35 -54.98 105.79
C LYS A 278 -86.92 -53.60 105.27
N ARG A 279 -85.68 -53.50 104.75
CA ARG A 279 -85.35 -53.12 103.35
C ARG A 279 -83.98 -52.42 103.24
N GLN A 280 -82.96 -53.20 102.90
CA GLN A 280 -81.62 -52.76 102.50
C GLN A 280 -81.31 -53.26 101.08
N GLU A 281 -81.82 -52.65 99.99
CA GLU A 281 -81.62 -53.25 98.65
C GLU A 281 -81.62 -52.35 97.39
N GLU A 282 -81.15 -51.09 97.42
CA GLU A 282 -81.23 -50.19 96.24
C GLU A 282 -79.88 -49.65 95.68
N GLU A 283 -78.81 -50.46 95.61
CA GLU A 283 -77.48 -49.95 95.21
C GLU A 283 -76.80 -50.58 93.96
N LYS A 284 -77.53 -51.26 93.06
CA LYS A 284 -76.90 -51.93 91.89
C LYS A 284 -77.42 -51.53 90.50
N ARG A 285 -77.40 -50.24 90.12
CA ARG A 285 -77.95 -49.84 88.79
C ARG A 285 -77.17 -48.82 87.92
N LYS A 286 -75.91 -48.46 88.17
CA LYS A 286 -75.26 -47.32 87.46
C LYS A 286 -73.92 -47.57 86.75
N ASN A 287 -73.68 -48.75 86.15
CA ASN A 287 -72.36 -49.05 85.55
C ASN A 287 -72.35 -49.55 84.07
N ALA A 288 -73.36 -49.20 83.25
CA ALA A 288 -73.49 -49.74 81.88
C ALA A 288 -73.37 -48.71 80.72
N GLU A 289 -73.22 -47.41 80.96
CA GLU A 289 -73.37 -46.39 79.89
C GLU A 289 -72.07 -45.84 79.29
N TRP A 290 -70.89 -46.19 79.81
CA TRP A 290 -69.62 -45.57 79.38
C TRP A 290 -68.97 -46.20 78.12
N ALA A 291 -69.38 -47.41 77.71
CA ALA A 291 -68.65 -48.20 76.70
C ALA A 291 -69.04 -47.95 75.23
N LYS A 292 -70.08 -47.14 74.93
CA LYS A 292 -70.60 -46.98 73.54
C LYS A 292 -70.10 -45.76 72.76
N SER A 293 -69.35 -44.84 73.38
CA SER A 293 -69.02 -43.55 72.75
C SER A 293 -67.71 -43.51 71.94
N LEU A 294 -66.90 -44.59 71.94
CA LEU A 294 -65.54 -44.56 71.37
C LEU A 294 -65.43 -45.01 69.89
N GLN A 295 -66.48 -45.62 69.31
CA GLN A 295 -66.40 -46.30 68.00
C GLN A 295 -66.74 -45.43 66.78
N VAL A 296 -67.31 -44.23 66.97
CA VAL A 296 -67.85 -43.40 65.87
C VAL A 296 -66.80 -42.46 65.23
N HIS A 297 -65.71 -42.12 65.91
CA HIS A 297 -64.71 -41.17 65.38
C HIS A 297 -63.73 -41.77 64.35
N SER A 298 -63.58 -43.08 64.28
CA SER A 298 -62.59 -43.74 63.39
C SER A 298 -63.00 -43.80 61.91
N GLN A 299 -64.28 -43.62 61.57
CA GLN A 299 -64.78 -43.89 60.21
C GLN A 299 -64.75 -42.67 59.26
N ASN A 300 -64.60 -41.43 59.76
CA ASN A 300 -64.61 -40.21 58.93
C ASN A 300 -63.24 -39.81 58.35
N SER A 301 -62.13 -40.39 58.80
CA SER A 301 -60.78 -40.00 58.35
C SER A 301 -60.41 -40.53 56.96
N ASN A 302 -60.99 -41.66 56.55
CA ASN A 302 -60.59 -42.37 55.32
C ASN A 302 -61.22 -41.80 54.03
N ALA A 303 -62.20 -40.90 54.13
CA ALA A 303 -62.87 -40.30 52.97
C ALA A 303 -62.13 -39.08 52.38
N MET A 304 -61.36 -38.35 53.21
CA MET A 304 -60.59 -37.16 52.77
C MET A 304 -59.29 -37.55 52.02
N GLU A 305 -58.64 -38.63 52.45
CA GLU A 305 -57.38 -39.13 51.85
C GLU A 305 -57.57 -39.60 50.40
N SER A 306 -58.75 -40.11 50.04
CA SER A 306 -59.06 -40.51 48.65
C SER A 306 -59.26 -39.31 47.70
N ILE A 307 -59.66 -38.15 48.21
CA ILE A 307 -59.94 -36.95 47.39
C ILE A 307 -58.63 -36.20 47.10
N GLU A 308 -57.69 -36.16 48.04
CA GLU A 308 -56.37 -35.54 47.87
C GLU A 308 -55.50 -36.31 46.86
N ASN A 309 -55.48 -37.65 46.95
CA ASN A 309 -54.77 -38.51 46.00
C ASN A 309 -55.25 -38.35 44.54
N ALA A 310 -56.54 -38.07 44.32
CA ALA A 310 -57.09 -37.82 42.99
C ALA A 310 -56.70 -36.44 42.43
N ARG A 311 -56.57 -35.42 43.28
CA ARG A 311 -56.12 -34.07 42.89
C ARG A 311 -54.64 -34.06 42.52
N GLU A 312 -53.81 -34.78 43.28
CA GLU A 312 -52.37 -34.87 43.02
C GLU A 312 -52.07 -35.55 41.67
N ARG A 313 -52.77 -36.65 41.35
CA ARG A 313 -52.64 -37.32 40.03
C ARG A 313 -53.05 -36.41 38.86
N SER A 314 -54.12 -35.64 39.01
CA SER A 314 -54.55 -34.70 37.97
C SER A 314 -53.58 -33.52 37.78
N ALA A 315 -52.92 -33.07 38.85
CA ALA A 315 -51.90 -32.03 38.78
C ALA A 315 -50.63 -32.54 38.06
N LEU A 316 -50.20 -33.76 38.35
CA LEU A 316 -49.05 -34.39 37.70
C LEU A 316 -49.29 -34.64 36.21
N GLU A 317 -50.47 -35.12 35.81
CA GLU A 317 -50.81 -35.36 34.40
C GLU A 317 -50.87 -34.06 33.58
N LYS A 318 -51.33 -32.95 34.19
CA LYS A 318 -51.29 -31.62 33.54
C LYS A 318 -49.86 -31.11 33.38
N ALA A 319 -49.02 -31.26 34.40
CA ALA A 319 -47.61 -30.86 34.34
C ALA A 319 -46.84 -31.66 33.28
N GLU A 320 -47.11 -32.96 33.17
CA GLU A 320 -46.49 -33.82 32.15
C GLU A 320 -46.90 -33.44 30.72
N LYS A 321 -48.19 -33.15 30.49
CA LYS A 321 -48.68 -32.66 29.19
C LYS A 321 -48.07 -31.32 28.80
N GLU A 322 -47.91 -30.39 29.73
CA GLU A 322 -47.24 -29.11 29.48
C GLU A 322 -45.74 -29.28 29.19
N PHE A 323 -45.07 -30.16 29.91
CA PHE A 323 -43.66 -30.48 29.67
C PHE A 323 -43.45 -31.06 28.27
N LEU A 324 -44.26 -32.05 27.87
CA LEU A 324 -44.20 -32.65 26.54
C LEU A 324 -44.52 -31.64 25.43
N ARG A 325 -45.43 -30.69 25.67
CA ARG A 325 -45.72 -29.61 24.70
C ARG A 325 -44.51 -28.68 24.53
N LYS A 326 -43.92 -28.23 25.64
CA LYS A 326 -42.71 -27.37 25.63
C LYS A 326 -41.52 -28.07 24.98
N GLU A 327 -41.36 -29.38 25.20
CA GLU A 327 -40.30 -30.18 24.58
C GLU A 327 -40.48 -30.29 23.05
N ARG A 328 -41.72 -30.51 22.58
CA ARG A 328 -42.03 -30.53 21.13
C ARG A 328 -41.79 -29.17 20.49
N GLU A 329 -42.24 -28.08 21.12
CA GLU A 329 -42.00 -26.72 20.64
C GLU A 329 -40.49 -26.39 20.56
N LEU A 330 -39.69 -26.87 21.53
CA LEU A 330 -38.23 -26.70 21.51
C LEU A 330 -37.59 -27.49 20.38
N ARG A 331 -37.99 -28.75 20.17
CA ARG A 331 -37.50 -29.60 19.07
C ARG A 331 -37.84 -29.00 17.70
N GLU A 332 -39.05 -28.46 17.52
CA GLU A 332 -39.42 -27.78 16.28
C GLU A 332 -38.58 -26.53 16.03
N LYS A 333 -38.32 -25.71 17.06
CA LYS A 333 -37.44 -24.54 16.94
C LYS A 333 -36.02 -24.93 16.54
N VAL A 334 -35.46 -25.97 17.16
CA VAL A 334 -34.12 -26.49 16.82
C VAL A 334 -34.08 -27.02 15.39
N MET A 335 -35.12 -27.73 14.94
CA MET A 335 -35.20 -28.23 13.56
C MET A 335 -35.31 -27.10 12.53
N ARG A 336 -36.11 -26.05 12.80
CA ARG A 336 -36.20 -24.87 11.93
C ARG A 336 -34.86 -24.12 11.85
N GLN A 337 -34.22 -23.86 12.99
CA GLN A 337 -32.89 -23.24 13.01
C GLN A 337 -31.84 -24.07 12.26
N ARG A 338 -31.92 -25.41 12.34
CA ARG A 338 -31.03 -26.30 11.59
C ARG A 338 -31.29 -26.23 10.08
N GLN A 339 -32.55 -26.14 9.65
CA GLN A 339 -32.92 -25.97 8.24
C GLN A 339 -32.46 -24.61 7.71
N GLU A 340 -32.71 -23.52 8.45
CA GLU A 340 -32.24 -22.17 8.09
C GLU A 340 -30.71 -22.11 7.96
N LEU A 341 -29.97 -22.77 8.87
CA LEU A 341 -28.51 -22.85 8.78
C LEU A 341 -28.03 -23.67 7.57
N LEU A 342 -28.74 -24.75 7.20
CA LEU A 342 -28.41 -25.54 6.02
C LEU A 342 -28.68 -24.75 4.72
N GLU A 343 -29.80 -24.03 4.65
CA GLU A 343 -30.14 -23.15 3.54
C GLU A 343 -29.13 -22.00 3.41
N ALA A 344 -28.77 -21.35 4.52
CA ALA A 344 -27.76 -20.29 4.52
C ALA A 344 -26.39 -20.80 4.06
N LYS A 345 -25.98 -22.01 4.49
CA LYS A 345 -24.76 -22.66 4.01
C LYS A 345 -24.83 -22.96 2.51
N SER A 346 -25.93 -23.54 2.04
CA SER A 346 -26.12 -23.85 0.61
C SER A 346 -26.09 -22.59 -0.27
N MET A 347 -26.72 -21.49 0.18
CA MET A 347 -26.69 -20.22 -0.52
C MET A 347 -25.28 -19.60 -0.52
N SER A 348 -24.55 -19.67 0.60
CA SER A 348 -23.16 -19.21 0.67
C SER A 348 -22.23 -20.00 -0.24
N GLU A 349 -22.39 -21.31 -0.34
CA GLU A 349 -21.63 -22.17 -1.25
C GLU A 349 -21.93 -21.84 -2.71
N ARG A 350 -23.21 -21.70 -3.09
CA ARG A 350 -23.62 -21.27 -4.43
C ARG A 350 -23.06 -19.90 -4.79
N GLU A 351 -23.04 -18.95 -3.86
CA GLU A 351 -22.49 -17.61 -4.10
C GLU A 351 -20.96 -17.67 -4.29
N LYS A 352 -20.24 -18.45 -3.48
CA LYS A 352 -18.80 -18.67 -3.65
C LYS A 352 -18.49 -19.34 -4.99
N GLU A 353 -19.29 -20.30 -5.41
CA GLU A 353 -19.13 -20.99 -6.68
C GLU A 353 -19.41 -20.07 -7.87
N LEU A 354 -20.46 -19.25 -7.81
CA LEU A 354 -20.73 -18.19 -8.79
C LEU A 354 -19.59 -17.17 -8.87
N ARG A 355 -19.01 -16.76 -7.74
CA ARG A 355 -17.84 -15.86 -7.72
C ARG A 355 -16.62 -16.52 -8.37
N ARG A 356 -16.35 -17.80 -8.06
CA ARG A 356 -15.27 -18.57 -8.71
C ARG A 356 -15.48 -18.67 -10.23
N GLN A 357 -16.69 -18.99 -10.68
CA GLN A 357 -17.00 -19.07 -12.11
C GLN A 357 -16.86 -17.72 -12.82
N LYS A 358 -17.21 -16.59 -12.15
CA LYS A 358 -17.00 -15.25 -12.71
C LYS A 358 -15.51 -14.95 -12.87
N ILE A 359 -14.71 -15.19 -11.83
CA ILE A 359 -13.25 -14.99 -11.87
C ILE A 359 -12.62 -15.87 -12.95
N GLU A 360 -13.03 -17.14 -13.06
CA GLU A 360 -12.51 -18.05 -14.09
C GLU A 360 -12.87 -17.58 -15.51
N LYS A 361 -14.09 -17.07 -15.73
CA LYS A 361 -14.51 -16.48 -17.01
C LYS A 361 -13.75 -15.19 -17.34
N GLU A 362 -13.50 -14.34 -16.34
CA GLU A 362 -12.70 -13.12 -16.51
C GLU A 362 -11.24 -13.45 -16.84
N MET A 363 -10.61 -14.34 -16.08
CA MET A 363 -9.24 -14.83 -16.34
C MET A 363 -9.13 -15.49 -17.73
N ALA A 364 -10.15 -16.26 -18.16
CA ALA A 364 -10.17 -16.87 -19.49
C ALA A 364 -10.27 -15.82 -20.61
N ARG A 365 -11.06 -14.76 -20.41
CA ARG A 365 -11.16 -13.62 -21.36
C ARG A 365 -9.86 -12.84 -21.43
N GLU A 366 -9.24 -12.55 -20.29
CA GLU A 366 -7.93 -11.87 -20.23
C GLU A 366 -6.84 -12.69 -20.91
N LEU A 367 -6.80 -14.00 -20.65
CA LEU A 367 -5.86 -14.91 -21.32
C LEU A 367 -6.10 -14.94 -22.85
N GLN A 368 -7.35 -14.90 -23.30
CA GLN A 368 -7.67 -14.87 -24.72
C GLN A 368 -7.24 -13.55 -25.37
N ALA A 369 -7.47 -12.41 -24.69
CA ALA A 369 -6.99 -11.10 -25.14
C ALA A 369 -5.45 -11.04 -25.18
N ALA A 370 -4.77 -11.60 -24.18
CA ALA A 370 -3.31 -11.73 -24.17
C ALA A 370 -2.79 -12.60 -25.31
N LYS A 371 -3.49 -13.68 -25.67
CA LYS A 371 -3.14 -14.51 -26.84
C LYS A 371 -3.34 -13.75 -28.16
N GLN A 372 -4.39 -12.93 -28.27
CA GLN A 372 -4.65 -12.12 -29.47
C GLN A 372 -3.60 -11.03 -29.65
N THR A 373 -3.33 -10.25 -28.60
CA THR A 373 -2.27 -9.23 -28.61
C THR A 373 -0.89 -9.82 -28.92
N LYS A 374 -0.58 -11.02 -28.39
CA LYS A 374 0.64 -11.74 -28.77
C LYS A 374 0.69 -12.09 -30.26
N ARG A 375 -0.41 -12.60 -30.82
CA ARG A 375 -0.49 -12.92 -32.26
C ARG A 375 -0.35 -11.68 -33.14
N GLU A 376 -0.99 -10.57 -32.76
CA GLU A 376 -0.86 -9.28 -33.45
C GLU A 376 0.58 -8.77 -33.41
N TRP A 377 1.25 -8.88 -32.27
CA TRP A 377 2.66 -8.53 -32.14
C TRP A 377 3.57 -9.42 -32.99
N GLU A 378 3.33 -10.74 -33.02
CA GLU A 378 4.06 -11.69 -33.87
C GLU A 378 3.88 -11.37 -35.37
N LEU A 379 2.68 -10.97 -35.79
CA LEU A 379 2.37 -10.50 -37.15
C LEU A 379 3.09 -9.19 -37.49
N MET A 380 3.03 -8.19 -36.62
CA MET A 380 3.75 -6.93 -36.75
C MET A 380 5.26 -7.14 -36.94
N LEU A 381 5.84 -8.05 -36.15
CA LEU A 381 7.27 -8.37 -36.24
C LEU A 381 7.63 -9.04 -37.59
N LEU A 382 6.74 -9.87 -38.13
CA LEU A 382 6.89 -10.46 -39.46
C LEU A 382 6.82 -9.39 -40.55
N GLU A 383 5.85 -8.48 -40.49
CA GLU A 383 5.72 -7.36 -41.44
C GLU A 383 6.95 -6.42 -41.38
N GLU A 384 7.45 -6.11 -40.19
CA GLU A 384 8.69 -5.34 -40.00
C GLU A 384 9.89 -6.06 -40.63
N ARG A 385 9.97 -7.39 -40.50
CA ARG A 385 11.03 -8.19 -41.11
C ARG A 385 10.92 -8.21 -42.64
N GLU A 386 9.72 -8.35 -43.20
CA GLU A 386 9.49 -8.31 -44.64
C GLU A 386 9.81 -6.93 -45.24
N THR A 387 9.40 -5.85 -44.57
CA THR A 387 9.74 -4.48 -44.99
C THR A 387 11.24 -4.20 -44.88
N ALA A 388 11.93 -4.73 -43.88
CA ALA A 388 13.38 -4.64 -43.78
C ALA A 388 14.09 -5.43 -44.90
N CYS A 389 13.60 -6.64 -45.21
CA CYS A 389 14.15 -7.49 -46.26
C CYS A 389 13.97 -6.85 -47.66
N THR A 390 12.77 -6.33 -47.94
CA THR A 390 12.49 -5.63 -49.21
C THR A 390 13.35 -4.37 -49.37
N LYS A 391 13.52 -3.57 -48.30
CA LYS A 391 14.45 -2.43 -48.32
C LYS A 391 15.91 -2.86 -48.55
N ALA A 392 16.35 -3.96 -47.95
CA ALA A 392 17.70 -4.48 -48.14
C ALA A 392 17.93 -4.97 -49.58
N LEU A 393 16.93 -5.63 -50.18
CA LEU A 393 16.92 -6.02 -51.61
C LEU A 393 17.01 -4.80 -52.53
N GLN A 394 16.18 -3.78 -52.31
CA GLN A 394 16.22 -2.53 -53.10
C GLN A 394 17.59 -1.84 -53.02
N LEU A 395 18.18 -1.77 -51.81
CA LEU A 395 19.53 -1.21 -51.63
C LEU A 395 20.59 -2.04 -52.34
N LYS A 396 20.50 -3.36 -52.28
CA LYS A 396 21.43 -4.27 -52.98
C LYS A 396 21.39 -4.01 -54.49
N ASP A 397 20.21 -3.97 -55.09
CA ASP A 397 20.04 -3.74 -56.53
C ASP A 397 20.62 -2.38 -56.95
N MET A 398 20.37 -1.34 -56.16
CA MET A 398 20.97 -0.01 -56.39
C MET A 398 22.50 -0.02 -56.33
N TYR A 399 23.10 -0.77 -55.39
CA TYR A 399 24.55 -0.87 -55.28
C TYR A 399 25.17 -1.68 -56.41
N GLU A 400 24.54 -2.78 -56.84
CA GLU A 400 24.99 -3.55 -58.00
C GLU A 400 24.98 -2.71 -59.28
N GLU A 401 23.97 -1.86 -59.45
CA GLU A 401 23.85 -0.94 -60.59
C GLU A 401 24.93 0.17 -60.55
N GLN A 402 25.22 0.72 -59.38
CA GLN A 402 26.32 1.67 -59.19
C GLN A 402 27.69 1.05 -59.46
N ILE A 403 27.91 -0.21 -59.07
CA ILE A 403 29.16 -0.93 -59.34
C ILE A 403 29.34 -1.12 -60.84
N LYS A 404 28.29 -1.49 -61.58
CA LYS A 404 28.29 -1.58 -63.05
C LYS A 404 28.67 -0.25 -63.70
N GLN A 405 28.02 0.84 -63.30
CA GLN A 405 28.32 2.18 -63.82
C GLN A 405 29.75 2.65 -63.53
N ARG A 406 30.34 2.19 -62.41
CA ARG A 406 31.73 2.48 -62.06
C ARG A 406 32.71 1.66 -62.90
N ALA A 407 32.41 0.38 -63.14
CA ALA A 407 33.20 -0.49 -64.00
C ALA A 407 33.29 0.06 -65.44
N ASP A 408 32.17 0.55 -65.99
CA ASP A 408 32.10 1.13 -67.35
C ASP A 408 32.88 2.46 -67.48
N ARG A 409 33.07 3.19 -66.37
CA ARG A 409 33.86 4.44 -66.35
C ARG A 409 35.35 4.18 -66.23
N LEU A 410 35.74 3.16 -65.46
CA LEU A 410 37.14 2.75 -65.29
C LEU A 410 37.75 2.13 -66.56
N GLU A 411 36.92 1.65 -67.49
CA GLU A 411 37.38 1.11 -68.79
C GLU A 411 37.84 2.21 -69.78
N LYS A 412 37.55 3.50 -69.51
CA LYS A 412 37.73 4.60 -70.47
C LYS A 412 38.90 5.56 -70.22
N GLU A 413 39.64 5.45 -69.11
CA GLU A 413 40.74 6.38 -68.81
C GLU A 413 41.96 5.64 -68.27
N ASN A 414 43.11 5.80 -68.95
CA ASN A 414 44.43 5.37 -68.46
C ASN A 414 45.50 6.37 -68.95
N PRO A 415 46.16 7.11 -68.04
CA PRO A 415 47.49 7.64 -68.29
C PRO A 415 48.41 7.38 -67.09
N LYS A 416 49.18 6.29 -67.13
CA LYS A 416 49.83 5.72 -65.95
C LYS A 416 51.09 6.38 -65.40
N ASP A 417 51.75 7.32 -66.09
CA ASP A 417 53.15 7.61 -65.70
C ASP A 417 53.42 9.02 -65.15
N ASN A 418 52.52 10.00 -65.28
CA ASN A 418 52.58 11.26 -64.49
C ASN A 418 51.74 11.21 -63.21
N GLU A 419 50.82 10.26 -63.12
CA GLU A 419 49.97 10.07 -61.94
C GLU A 419 50.77 9.51 -60.77
N LEU A 420 51.81 8.71 -60.99
CA LEU A 420 52.51 8.00 -59.92
C LEU A 420 53.26 8.92 -58.95
N GLU A 421 53.83 10.04 -59.43
CA GLU A 421 54.46 11.04 -58.56
C GLU A 421 53.44 11.93 -57.85
N GLU A 422 52.37 12.34 -58.54
CA GLU A 422 51.26 13.05 -57.89
C GLU A 422 50.56 12.18 -56.84
N ILE A 423 50.43 10.88 -57.09
CA ILE A 423 49.86 9.90 -56.16
C ILE A 423 50.71 9.83 -54.90
N LYS A 424 52.05 9.75 -54.99
CA LYS A 424 52.93 9.74 -53.81
C LYS A 424 52.83 11.00 -52.97
N VAL A 425 52.74 12.17 -53.60
CA VAL A 425 52.56 13.45 -52.88
C VAL A 425 51.17 13.54 -52.26
N LYS A 426 50.13 13.08 -52.97
CA LYS A 426 48.76 13.01 -52.45
C LYS A 426 48.62 12.01 -51.30
N GLU A 427 49.27 10.85 -51.38
CA GLU A 427 49.31 9.82 -50.32
C GLU A 427 50.01 10.34 -49.06
N ALA A 428 51.16 11.01 -49.19
CA ALA A 428 51.85 11.61 -48.06
C ALA A 428 51.00 12.68 -47.36
N ARG A 429 50.35 13.55 -48.14
CA ARG A 429 49.43 14.56 -47.62
C ARG A 429 48.19 13.94 -46.96
N MET A 430 47.67 12.85 -47.55
CA MET A 430 46.53 12.13 -46.99
C MET A 430 46.88 11.48 -45.65
N LYS A 431 48.07 10.88 -45.55
CA LYS A 431 48.59 10.32 -44.30
C LYS A 431 48.65 11.36 -43.19
N GLU A 432 49.23 12.54 -43.47
CA GLU A 432 49.29 13.64 -42.49
C GLU A 432 47.88 14.06 -42.02
N MET A 433 46.92 14.13 -42.95
CA MET A 433 45.53 14.47 -42.62
C MET A 433 44.83 13.37 -41.79
N LEU A 434 45.09 12.10 -42.07
CA LEU A 434 44.57 10.97 -41.28
C LEU A 434 45.20 10.90 -39.89
N GLU A 435 46.48 11.20 -39.76
CA GLU A 435 47.15 11.31 -38.45
C GLU A 435 46.61 12.48 -37.63
N ALA A 436 46.37 13.63 -38.25
CA ALA A 436 45.71 14.76 -37.63
C ALA A 436 44.29 14.39 -37.16
N LEU A 437 43.52 13.68 -37.98
CA LEU A 437 42.18 13.20 -37.63
C LEU A 437 42.23 12.20 -36.46
N ARG A 438 43.21 11.28 -36.44
CA ARG A 438 43.43 10.36 -35.31
C ARG A 438 43.68 11.14 -34.01
N GLN A 439 44.54 12.16 -34.05
CA GLN A 439 44.81 13.00 -32.88
C GLN A 439 43.58 13.80 -32.44
N GLU A 440 42.80 14.35 -33.39
CA GLU A 440 41.53 15.02 -33.10
C GLU A 440 40.59 14.07 -32.36
N LYS A 441 40.40 12.84 -32.86
CA LYS A 441 39.53 11.83 -32.23
C LYS A 441 40.02 11.38 -30.87
N ILE A 442 41.33 11.24 -30.65
CA ILE A 442 41.88 10.96 -29.33
C ILE A 442 41.59 12.13 -28.37
N SER A 443 41.75 13.37 -28.83
CA SER A 443 41.46 14.56 -28.01
C SER A 443 39.97 14.68 -27.67
N GLU A 444 39.08 14.34 -28.61
CA GLU A 444 37.62 14.27 -28.38
C GLU A 444 37.29 13.23 -27.30
N LEU A 445 37.92 12.05 -27.34
CA LEU A 445 37.72 10.98 -26.36
C LEU A 445 38.18 11.38 -24.97
N LYS A 446 39.35 12.04 -24.87
CA LYS A 446 39.84 12.62 -23.61
C LYS A 446 38.87 13.66 -23.05
N LYS A 447 38.37 14.57 -23.89
CA LYS A 447 37.36 15.57 -23.49
C LYS A 447 36.03 14.93 -23.05
N ALA A 448 35.65 13.81 -23.65
CA ALA A 448 34.46 13.04 -23.26
C ALA A 448 34.63 12.22 -21.96
N GLY A 449 35.83 12.24 -21.37
CA GLY A 449 36.14 11.49 -20.14
C GLY A 449 36.15 9.97 -20.36
N VAL A 450 36.52 9.52 -21.55
CA VAL A 450 36.77 8.10 -21.85
C VAL A 450 38.16 7.75 -21.32
N ASP A 451 38.27 6.69 -20.53
CA ASP A 451 39.57 6.25 -20.00
C ASP A 451 40.50 5.72 -21.11
N ASP A 452 41.80 5.94 -20.91
CA ASP A 452 42.89 5.56 -21.83
C ASP A 452 42.86 4.10 -22.27
N LYS A 453 42.36 3.20 -21.42
CA LYS A 453 42.24 1.77 -21.74
C LYS A 453 41.31 1.48 -22.93
N TYR A 454 40.30 2.30 -23.18
CA TYR A 454 39.29 2.02 -24.21
C TYR A 454 39.68 2.50 -25.61
N TYR A 455 40.68 3.38 -25.74
CA TYR A 455 41.13 3.90 -27.03
C TYR A 455 42.59 3.58 -27.36
N GLN A 456 43.19 2.61 -26.65
CA GLN A 456 44.52 2.07 -26.98
C GLN A 456 44.60 1.52 -28.41
N ASN A 457 43.53 0.89 -28.89
CA ASN A 457 43.48 0.36 -30.26
C ASN A 457 43.51 1.48 -31.30
N LEU A 458 42.91 2.64 -30.99
CA LEU A 458 42.97 3.83 -31.85
C LEU A 458 44.38 4.45 -31.86
N ILE A 459 45.08 4.45 -30.71
CA ILE A 459 46.47 4.94 -30.62
C ILE A 459 47.41 4.05 -31.45
N LYS A 460 47.26 2.73 -31.32
CA LYS A 460 48.12 1.73 -31.98
C LYS A 460 47.72 1.43 -33.43
N PHE A 461 46.67 2.09 -33.95
CA PHE A 461 46.21 1.88 -35.30
C PHE A 461 47.26 2.35 -36.32
N ASP A 462 47.71 1.42 -37.16
CA ASP A 462 48.74 1.64 -38.17
C ASP A 462 48.12 2.12 -39.49
N ILE A 463 48.16 3.43 -39.70
CA ILE A 463 47.59 4.11 -40.87
C ILE A 463 48.32 3.67 -42.17
N ASP A 464 49.62 3.40 -42.11
CA ASP A 464 50.42 3.06 -43.30
C ASP A 464 50.04 1.70 -43.87
N LYS A 465 49.77 0.73 -42.98
CA LYS A 465 49.34 -0.62 -43.38
C LYS A 465 47.98 -0.62 -44.08
N HIS A 466 47.14 0.36 -43.76
CA HIS A 466 45.77 0.48 -44.29
C HIS A 466 45.64 1.44 -45.48
N LEU A 467 46.65 2.26 -45.76
CA LEU A 467 46.77 3.07 -46.99
C LEU A 467 47.36 2.29 -48.17
N LYS A 468 48.20 1.27 -47.92
CA LYS A 468 48.91 0.49 -48.96
C LYS A 468 48.11 -0.65 -49.60
N LYS A 469 46.80 -0.73 -49.32
CA LYS A 469 45.87 -1.71 -49.89
C LYS A 469 44.90 -0.98 -50.80
#